data_AF-A0A9Q6I929-F1
#
_entry.id   AF-A0A9Q6I929-F1
#
_cell.length_a   1.000
_cell.length_b   1.000
_cell.length_c   1.000
_cell.angle_alpha   90.00
_cell.angle_beta   90.00
_cell.angle_gamma   90.00
#
_symmetry.space_group_name_H-M   'P 1'
#
loop_
_entity.id
_entity.type
_entity.pdbx_description
1 polymer ?
#
loop_
_entity_poly.entity_id
_entity_poly.type
_entity_poly.pdbx_seq_one_letter_code
_entity_poly.pdbx_strand_id
1 'polypeptide(L)'
;MRNKGFALLLPAALLLSACTTVEPVIKDNGPRMAPCVEGGPDTVAQRFYDMRIEHPSSGLPDTATLAQYRPYLSDGLYQALLQASQRPDAATWRNGDLFSSLAQGPTGVDVADASTIPNRDARNIPLRVKMSRGDKQWQDEVLMIHQGSCWVVDDVRYVADVPHPGGGSLSQLLEKTKK
;
A
#
# COMPACT_ATOMS: atom_id res chain seq x y z
N MET A 1 69.21 -9.42 -40.82
CA MET A 1 68.34 -8.97 -41.93
C MET A 1 66.90 -9.37 -41.55
N ARG A 2 66.04 -8.39 -41.16
CA ARG A 2 64.83 -7.91 -41.89
C ARG A 2 63.75 -9.01 -42.04
N ASN A 3 62.51 -8.91 -41.55
CA ASN A 3 61.48 -7.85 -41.64
C ASN A 3 60.44 -8.04 -40.49
N LYS A 4 59.97 -6.98 -39.79
CA LYS A 4 58.84 -6.07 -40.07
C LYS A 4 57.46 -6.74 -40.18
N GLY A 5 56.56 -6.39 -39.26
CA GLY A 5 55.12 -6.64 -39.38
C GLY A 5 54.33 -6.33 -38.10
N PHE A 6 54.19 -5.05 -37.74
CA PHE A 6 53.19 -4.59 -36.78
C PHE A 6 51.79 -4.79 -37.38
N ALA A 7 50.87 -5.39 -36.63
CA ALA A 7 49.43 -5.27 -36.85
C ALA A 7 48.74 -5.17 -35.48
N LEU A 8 48.46 -3.93 -35.08
CA LEU A 8 47.53 -3.58 -34.01
C LEU A 8 46.12 -3.97 -34.48
N LEU A 9 45.43 -4.83 -33.74
CA LEU A 9 43.98 -5.01 -33.88
C LEU A 9 43.31 -4.34 -32.68
N LEU A 10 42.64 -3.22 -32.95
CA LEU A 10 41.82 -2.48 -32.01
C LEU A 10 40.64 -3.34 -31.54
N PRO A 11 40.36 -3.45 -30.22
CA PRO A 11 39.08 -3.97 -29.77
C PRO A 11 38.00 -2.91 -30.02
N ALA A 12 37.08 -3.21 -30.94
CA ALA A 12 35.84 -2.44 -31.11
C ALA A 12 34.93 -2.73 -29.90
N ALA A 13 35.03 -1.90 -28.86
CA ALA A 13 34.08 -1.89 -27.76
C ALA A 13 32.74 -1.28 -28.24
N LEU A 14 31.80 -2.14 -28.64
CA LEU A 14 30.40 -1.75 -28.83
C LEU A 14 29.78 -1.49 -27.45
N LEU A 15 29.79 -0.23 -27.01
CA LEU A 15 28.99 0.22 -25.87
C LEU A 15 27.52 0.25 -26.29
N LEU A 16 26.82 -0.88 -26.12
CA LEU A 16 25.36 -0.93 -26.17
C LEU A 16 24.81 -0.25 -24.91
N SER A 17 24.70 1.07 -24.92
CA SER A 17 23.88 1.83 -23.96
C SER A 17 22.40 1.64 -24.31
N ALA A 18 21.90 0.43 -24.09
CA ALA A 18 20.46 0.17 -24.10
C ALA A 18 19.86 0.70 -22.79
N CYS A 19 19.66 2.01 -22.69
CA CYS A 19 18.74 2.58 -21.71
C CYS A 19 17.32 2.34 -22.21
N THR A 20 16.83 1.10 -22.10
CA THR A 20 15.40 0.83 -22.28
C THR A 20 14.67 1.35 -21.05
N THR A 21 14.25 2.60 -21.08
CA THR A 21 13.25 3.12 -20.13
C THR A 21 11.95 2.38 -20.43
N VAL A 22 11.73 1.27 -19.73
CA VAL A 22 10.44 0.56 -19.74
C VAL A 22 9.48 1.43 -18.93
N GLU A 23 8.70 2.26 -19.64
CA GLU A 23 7.57 2.98 -19.06
C GLU A 23 6.59 1.95 -18.48
N PRO A 24 6.33 1.97 -17.16
CA PRO A 24 5.37 1.07 -16.57
C PRO A 24 3.97 1.39 -17.10
N VAL A 25 3.29 0.39 -17.67
CA VAL A 25 1.87 0.52 -18.07
C VAL A 25 1.02 0.33 -16.82
N ILE A 26 0.81 1.43 -16.08
CA ILE A 26 -0.15 1.45 -14.99
C ILE A 26 -1.56 1.51 -15.57
N LYS A 27 -2.36 0.49 -15.27
CA LYS A 27 -3.76 0.45 -15.71
C LYS A 27 -4.64 1.08 -14.64
N ASP A 28 -5.32 2.16 -15.01
CA ASP A 28 -6.27 2.86 -14.15
C ASP A 28 -7.43 1.93 -13.72
N ASN A 29 -7.81 2.03 -12.44
CA ASN A 29 -8.97 1.36 -11.84
C ASN A 29 -10.23 2.24 -11.82
N GLY A 30 -10.20 3.41 -12.46
CA GLY A 30 -11.37 4.23 -12.72
C GLY A 30 -11.16 5.71 -12.39
N PRO A 31 -12.13 6.57 -12.73
CA PRO A 31 -12.00 8.00 -12.48
C PRO A 31 -11.90 8.29 -10.97
N ARG A 32 -11.15 9.33 -10.60
CA ARG A 32 -11.07 9.85 -9.23
C ARG A 32 -11.36 11.35 -9.23
N MET A 33 -12.21 11.78 -8.29
CA MET A 33 -12.54 13.20 -8.09
C MET A 33 -11.97 13.79 -6.80
N ALA A 34 -11.53 12.94 -5.87
CA ALA A 34 -10.96 13.39 -4.60
C ALA A 34 -9.47 13.73 -4.74
N PRO A 35 -8.96 14.69 -3.95
CA PRO A 35 -7.52 14.92 -3.86
C PRO A 35 -6.79 13.64 -3.42
N CYS A 36 -5.51 13.56 -3.76
CA CYS A 36 -4.65 12.45 -3.35
C CYS A 36 -3.26 12.94 -3.01
N VAL A 37 -2.51 12.08 -2.34
CA VAL A 37 -1.12 12.34 -2.01
C VAL A 37 -0.24 11.97 -3.21
N GLU A 38 0.67 12.86 -3.58
CA GLU A 38 1.65 12.60 -4.63
C GLU A 38 2.68 11.54 -4.18
N GLY A 39 3.06 10.67 -5.09
CA GLY A 39 4.11 9.67 -4.88
C GLY A 39 3.79 8.32 -5.50
N GLY A 40 4.74 7.39 -5.37
CA GLY A 40 4.53 5.98 -5.68
C GLY A 40 3.65 5.28 -4.62
N PRO A 41 3.20 4.04 -4.90
CA PRO A 41 2.31 3.31 -4.00
C PRO A 41 2.91 3.08 -2.61
N ASP A 42 4.20 2.80 -2.52
CA ASP A 42 4.96 2.65 -1.27
C ASP A 42 5.08 3.96 -0.49
N THR A 43 5.35 5.07 -1.17
CA THR A 43 5.41 6.41 -0.55
C THR A 43 4.05 6.82 0.00
N VAL A 44 2.97 6.62 -0.76
CA VAL A 44 1.61 6.94 -0.32
C VAL A 44 1.18 6.05 0.84
N ALA A 45 1.47 4.74 0.78
CA ALA A 45 1.21 3.81 1.86
C ALA A 45 1.96 4.18 3.14
N GLN A 46 3.26 4.50 3.05
CA GLN A 46 4.06 4.91 4.20
C GLN A 46 3.44 6.15 4.87
N ARG A 47 3.12 7.19 4.09
CA ARG A 47 2.49 8.41 4.61
C ARG A 47 1.11 8.16 5.24
N PHE A 48 0.34 7.21 4.71
CA PHE A 48 -0.92 6.80 5.33
C PHE A 48 -0.69 6.22 6.73
N TYR A 49 0.27 5.31 6.89
CA TYR A 49 0.57 4.73 8.20
C TYR A 49 1.23 5.75 9.15
N ASP A 50 2.13 6.60 8.66
CA ASP A 50 2.76 7.66 9.46
C ASP A 50 1.69 8.59 10.07
N MET A 51 0.74 9.05 9.24
CA MET A 51 -0.37 9.89 9.70
C MET A 51 -1.23 9.21 10.78
N ARG A 52 -1.46 7.88 10.67
CA ARG A 52 -2.21 7.13 11.69
C ARG A 52 -1.41 6.89 12.98
N ILE A 53 -0.08 6.82 12.90
CA ILE A 53 0.78 6.78 14.09
C ILE A 53 0.76 8.13 14.80
N GLU A 54 0.81 9.23 14.04
CA GLU A 54 0.72 10.59 14.58
C GLU A 54 -0.66 10.89 15.18
N HIS A 55 -1.73 10.36 14.57
CA HIS A 55 -3.11 10.55 15.00
C HIS A 55 -3.82 9.19 15.19
N PRO A 56 -3.51 8.44 16.27
CA PRO A 56 -4.09 7.13 16.50
C PRO A 56 -5.60 7.21 16.63
N SER A 57 -6.29 6.30 15.93
CA SER A 57 -7.72 6.08 16.07
C SER A 57 -7.99 4.66 16.55
N SER A 58 -9.07 4.49 17.30
CA SER A 58 -9.55 3.17 17.71
C SER A 58 -10.91 2.94 17.10
N GLY A 59 -11.07 1.80 16.47
CA GLY A 59 -12.32 1.37 15.89
C GLY A 59 -12.66 2.04 14.56
N LEU A 60 -13.96 2.04 14.23
CA LEU A 60 -14.45 2.71 13.03
C LEU A 60 -14.12 4.22 13.08
N PRO A 61 -13.47 4.77 12.05
CA PRO A 61 -13.16 6.19 12.00
C PRO A 61 -14.46 6.99 11.95
N ASP A 62 -14.53 8.04 12.76
CA ASP A 62 -15.61 9.02 12.68
C ASP A 62 -15.49 9.87 11.40
N THR A 63 -16.49 10.73 11.14
CA THR A 63 -16.51 11.56 9.93
C THR A 63 -15.27 12.45 9.79
N ALA A 64 -14.76 12.99 10.89
CA ALA A 64 -13.61 13.89 10.87
C ALA A 64 -12.32 13.13 10.55
N THR A 65 -12.13 11.96 11.16
CA THR A 65 -11.00 11.06 10.93
C THR A 65 -11.05 10.51 9.50
N LEU A 66 -12.22 10.08 9.05
CA LEU A 66 -12.40 9.52 7.72
C LEU A 66 -12.14 10.57 6.62
N ALA A 67 -12.45 11.85 6.88
CA ALA A 67 -12.09 12.95 5.98
C ALA A 67 -10.56 13.13 5.86
N GLN A 68 -9.81 12.94 6.95
CA GLN A 68 -8.34 12.95 6.91
C GLN A 68 -7.76 11.77 6.13
N TYR A 69 -8.44 10.62 6.16
CA TYR A 69 -8.00 9.43 5.43
C TYR A 69 -8.29 9.53 3.93
N ARG A 70 -9.26 10.35 3.52
CA ARG A 70 -9.75 10.43 2.15
C ARG A 70 -8.66 10.55 1.06
N PRO A 71 -7.58 11.33 1.22
CA PRO A 71 -6.53 11.42 0.20
C PRO A 71 -5.77 10.11 -0.03
N TYR A 72 -5.78 9.21 0.94
CA TYR A 72 -5.07 7.94 0.92
C TYR A 72 -5.94 6.76 0.52
N LEU A 73 -7.26 6.83 0.74
CA LEU A 73 -8.15 5.70 0.50
C LEU A 73 -8.73 5.70 -0.92
N SER A 74 -8.94 4.49 -1.44
CA SER A 74 -9.77 4.28 -2.63
C SER A 74 -11.21 4.73 -2.36
N ASP A 75 -11.95 5.01 -3.44
CA ASP A 75 -13.36 5.36 -3.31
C ASP A 75 -14.17 4.20 -2.70
N GLY A 76 -13.85 2.96 -3.09
CA GLY A 76 -14.49 1.77 -2.57
C GLY A 76 -14.29 1.62 -1.06
N LEU A 77 -13.04 1.67 -0.59
CA LEU A 77 -12.73 1.52 0.83
C LEU A 77 -13.30 2.67 1.67
N TYR A 78 -13.22 3.91 1.19
CA TYR A 78 -13.82 5.06 1.86
C TYR A 78 -15.34 4.87 2.03
N GLN A 79 -16.05 4.45 0.98
CA GLN A 79 -17.48 4.20 1.05
C GLN A 79 -17.82 3.02 1.96
N ALA A 80 -17.01 1.95 1.96
CA ALA A 80 -17.21 0.82 2.85
C ALA A 80 -17.11 1.23 4.33
N LEU A 81 -16.12 2.05 4.68
CA LEU A 81 -15.95 2.59 6.04
C LEU A 81 -17.09 3.54 6.43
N LEU A 82 -17.50 4.44 5.52
CA LEU A 82 -18.62 5.35 5.76
C LEU A 82 -19.94 4.59 5.97
N GLN A 83 -20.19 3.55 5.16
CA GLN A 83 -21.38 2.71 5.32
C GLN A 83 -21.32 1.95 6.64
N ALA A 84 -20.15 1.43 7.03
CA ALA A 84 -19.97 0.72 8.30
C ALA A 84 -20.20 1.63 9.51
N SER A 85 -19.72 2.88 9.48
CA SER A 85 -19.92 3.83 10.58
C SER A 85 -21.38 4.24 10.79
N GLN A 86 -22.24 4.07 9.77
CA GLN A 86 -23.67 4.38 9.82
C GLN A 86 -24.54 3.19 10.26
N ARG A 87 -23.96 1.99 10.43
CA ARG A 87 -24.75 0.80 10.80
C ARG A 87 -25.18 0.83 12.28
N PRO A 88 -26.33 0.23 12.63
CA PRO A 88 -26.76 0.13 14.03
C PRO A 88 -25.77 -0.62 14.93
N ASP A 89 -25.00 -1.55 14.36
CA ASP A 89 -24.00 -2.37 15.04
C ASP A 89 -22.59 -1.76 15.00
N ALA A 90 -22.42 -0.51 14.51
CA ALA A 90 -21.14 0.20 14.48
C ALA A 90 -20.43 0.21 15.85
N ALA A 91 -21.20 0.15 16.95
CA ALA A 91 -20.67 0.09 18.31
C ALA A 91 -19.81 -1.16 18.60
N THR A 92 -20.00 -2.25 17.85
CA THR A 92 -19.18 -3.47 17.99
C THR A 92 -17.74 -3.25 17.55
N TRP A 93 -17.49 -2.20 16.77
CA TRP A 93 -16.21 -1.85 16.18
C TRP A 93 -15.49 -0.73 16.93
N ARG A 94 -15.84 -0.40 18.17
CA ARG A 94 -15.24 0.73 18.91
C ARG A 94 -13.80 0.51 19.34
N ASN A 95 -13.38 -0.74 19.41
CA ASN A 95 -12.11 -1.11 20.03
C ASN A 95 -11.18 -1.73 19.00
N GLY A 96 -10.00 -1.15 18.88
CA GLY A 96 -8.87 -1.70 18.17
C GLY A 96 -8.61 -1.05 16.81
N ASP A 97 -7.37 -1.13 16.35
CA ASP A 97 -6.92 -0.65 15.06
C ASP A 97 -7.53 -1.50 13.94
N LEU A 98 -8.16 -0.83 12.96
CA LEU A 98 -8.81 -1.49 11.82
C LEU A 98 -7.88 -1.71 10.62
N PHE A 99 -6.67 -1.21 10.64
CA PHE A 99 -5.78 -1.25 9.47
C PHE A 99 -4.44 -1.92 9.84
N SER A 100 -4.47 -2.81 10.83
CA SER A 100 -3.38 -3.69 11.20
C SER A 100 -3.92 -4.91 11.92
N SER A 101 -3.16 -6.00 11.88
CA SER A 101 -3.55 -7.28 12.51
C SER A 101 -3.71 -7.20 14.03
N LEU A 102 -3.03 -6.28 14.69
CA LEU A 102 -3.05 -6.19 16.15
C LEU A 102 -3.93 -5.03 16.59
N ALA A 103 -4.92 -5.31 17.43
CA ALA A 103 -5.90 -4.32 17.89
C ALA A 103 -5.27 -3.07 18.54
N GLN A 104 -4.10 -3.17 19.16
CA GLN A 104 -3.43 -1.99 19.71
C GLN A 104 -2.82 -1.06 18.66
N GLY A 105 -2.73 -1.47 17.40
CA GLY A 105 -2.08 -0.75 16.30
C GLY A 105 -0.54 -0.76 16.39
N PRO A 106 0.17 -0.35 15.34
CA PRO A 106 1.62 -0.11 15.40
C PRO A 106 1.97 1.19 16.14
N THR A 107 3.24 1.32 16.52
CA THR A 107 3.90 2.61 16.84
C THR A 107 5.08 2.89 15.91
N GLY A 108 5.44 1.92 15.05
CA GLY A 108 6.42 2.07 13.98
C GLY A 108 6.05 1.17 12.81
N VAL A 109 6.26 1.68 11.60
CA VAL A 109 5.97 0.99 10.34
C VAL A 109 7.11 1.18 9.34
N ASP A 110 7.36 0.16 8.53
CA ASP A 110 8.28 0.17 7.38
C ASP A 110 7.58 -0.52 6.20
N VAL A 111 7.15 0.28 5.22
CA VAL A 111 6.48 -0.20 4.00
C VAL A 111 7.54 -0.61 2.97
N ALA A 112 7.42 -1.84 2.45
CA ALA A 112 8.34 -2.34 1.45
C ALA A 112 8.22 -1.56 0.13
N ASP A 113 9.35 -1.38 -0.56
CA ASP A 113 9.44 -0.72 -1.86
C ASP A 113 8.67 -1.52 -2.93
N ALA A 114 7.84 -0.81 -3.70
CA ALA A 114 7.01 -1.40 -4.74
C ALA A 114 7.81 -1.99 -5.91
N SER A 115 9.06 -1.54 -6.12
CA SER A 115 9.97 -2.10 -7.13
C SER A 115 10.33 -3.56 -6.88
N THR A 116 10.10 -4.06 -5.65
CA THR A 116 10.31 -5.47 -5.30
C THR A 116 9.18 -6.37 -5.79
N ILE A 117 8.07 -5.81 -6.27
CA ILE A 117 6.91 -6.58 -6.72
C ILE A 117 7.15 -7.06 -8.16
N PRO A 118 7.19 -8.38 -8.39
CA PRO A 118 7.33 -8.91 -9.73
C PRO A 118 6.04 -8.59 -10.50
N ASN A 119 6.20 -7.86 -11.61
CA ASN A 119 5.19 -7.40 -12.57
C ASN A 119 4.81 -5.91 -12.46
N ARG A 120 5.10 -5.16 -13.54
CA ARG A 120 4.92 -3.70 -13.63
C ARG A 120 3.53 -3.27 -14.12
N ASP A 121 2.67 -4.18 -14.58
CA ASP A 121 1.28 -3.88 -14.98
C ASP A 121 0.25 -4.24 -13.90
N ALA A 122 0.71 -4.44 -12.67
CA ALA A 122 -0.11 -4.80 -11.52
C ALA A 122 -1.11 -3.68 -11.22
N ARG A 123 -2.38 -3.92 -11.57
CA ARG A 123 -3.52 -3.07 -11.20
C ARG A 123 -3.64 -2.90 -9.69
N ASN A 124 -3.27 -3.96 -8.96
CA ASN A 124 -3.31 -4.06 -7.53
C ASN A 124 -1.92 -4.48 -7.03
N ILE A 125 -1.33 -3.68 -6.18
CA ILE A 125 0.05 -3.79 -5.70
C ILE A 125 0.00 -4.09 -4.20
N PRO A 126 0.16 -5.35 -3.77
CA PRO A 126 0.22 -5.69 -2.36
C PRO A 126 1.62 -5.39 -1.80
N LEU A 127 1.74 -4.38 -0.95
CA LEU A 127 2.98 -4.01 -0.28
C LEU A 127 3.00 -4.64 1.12
N ARG A 128 4.10 -5.32 1.45
CA ARG A 128 4.33 -5.77 2.83
C ARG A 128 4.63 -4.58 3.72
N VAL A 129 4.01 -4.55 4.89
CA VAL A 129 4.21 -3.52 5.91
C VAL A 129 4.74 -4.21 7.15
N LYS A 130 6.00 -3.95 7.48
CA LYS A 130 6.55 -4.38 8.76
C LYS A 130 6.05 -3.42 9.83
N MET A 131 5.55 -3.97 10.91
CA MET A 131 4.93 -3.22 11.99
C MET A 131 5.59 -3.57 13.31
N SER A 132 5.64 -2.59 14.21
CA SER A 132 6.21 -2.77 15.54
C SER A 132 5.44 -2.00 16.61
N ARG A 133 5.41 -2.55 17.82
CA ARG A 133 4.98 -1.86 19.05
C ARG A 133 5.61 -2.52 20.27
N GLY A 134 6.46 -1.78 20.99
CA GLY A 134 7.26 -2.34 22.07
C GLY A 134 8.09 -3.52 21.55
N ASP A 135 8.02 -4.66 22.24
CA ASP A 135 8.75 -5.88 21.84
C ASP A 135 8.04 -6.70 20.75
N LYS A 136 6.84 -6.29 20.32
CA LYS A 136 6.08 -7.00 19.29
C LYS A 136 6.45 -6.50 17.91
N GLN A 137 6.66 -7.45 16.99
CA GLN A 137 6.83 -7.20 15.57
C GLN A 137 5.91 -8.14 14.79
N TRP A 138 5.31 -7.63 13.72
CA TRP A 138 4.49 -8.42 12.81
C TRP A 138 4.53 -7.83 11.41
N GLN A 139 3.88 -8.51 10.47
CA GLN A 139 3.71 -8.01 9.12
C GLN A 139 2.22 -8.02 8.76
N ASP A 140 1.84 -7.03 7.97
CA ASP A 140 0.57 -6.97 7.26
C ASP A 140 0.84 -6.72 5.77
N GLU A 141 -0.19 -6.82 4.92
CA GLU A 141 -0.11 -6.38 3.54
C GLU A 141 -1.12 -5.26 3.28
N VAL A 142 -0.66 -4.15 2.72
CA VAL A 142 -1.53 -3.08 2.24
C VAL A 142 -1.70 -3.23 0.73
N LEU A 143 -2.96 -3.29 0.28
CA LEU A 143 -3.28 -3.36 -1.14
C LEU A 143 -3.39 -1.95 -1.71
N MET A 144 -2.47 -1.60 -2.60
CA MET A 144 -2.49 -0.33 -3.31
C MET A 144 -3.10 -0.49 -4.70
N ILE A 145 -3.92 0.47 -5.12
CA ILE A 145 -4.44 0.55 -6.49
C ILE A 145 -4.16 1.92 -7.09
N HIS A 146 -4.09 1.97 -8.42
CA HIS A 146 -4.04 3.23 -9.15
C HIS A 146 -5.46 3.63 -9.57
N GLN A 147 -5.96 4.76 -9.08
CA GLN A 147 -7.28 5.30 -9.40
C GLN A 147 -7.15 6.74 -9.91
N GLY A 148 -7.52 6.98 -11.15
CA GLY A 148 -7.20 8.20 -11.88
C GLY A 148 -5.69 8.34 -12.03
N SER A 149 -5.13 9.38 -11.41
CA SER A 149 -3.69 9.66 -11.36
C SER A 149 -3.06 9.33 -10.00
N CYS A 150 -3.77 8.60 -9.14
CA CYS A 150 -3.45 8.51 -7.72
C CYS A 150 -3.24 7.06 -7.30
N TRP A 151 -2.17 6.81 -6.54
CA TRP A 151 -2.06 5.60 -5.75
C TRP A 151 -2.85 5.74 -4.46
N VAL A 152 -3.59 4.71 -4.09
CA VAL A 152 -4.45 4.70 -2.90
C VAL A 152 -4.54 3.32 -2.27
N VAL A 153 -4.77 3.29 -0.96
CA VAL A 153 -5.06 2.10 -0.17
C VAL A 153 -6.47 1.62 -0.50
N ASP A 154 -6.59 0.39 -0.97
CA ASP A 154 -7.85 -0.25 -1.32
C ASP A 154 -8.29 -1.30 -0.31
N ASP A 155 -7.32 -2.00 0.31
CA ASP A 155 -7.59 -2.97 1.37
C ASP A 155 -6.36 -3.14 2.26
N VAL A 156 -6.55 -3.72 3.44
CA VAL A 156 -5.47 -4.19 4.31
C VAL A 156 -5.72 -5.66 4.63
N ARG A 157 -4.74 -6.51 4.33
CA ARG A 157 -4.75 -7.92 4.69
C ARG A 157 -4.01 -8.14 5.99
N TYR A 158 -4.67 -8.85 6.90
CA TYR A 158 -4.15 -9.20 8.20
C TYR A 158 -3.36 -10.50 8.08
N VAL A 159 -2.02 -10.39 8.08
CA VAL A 159 -1.14 -11.56 7.88
C VAL A 159 -0.21 -11.83 9.07
N ALA A 160 -0.48 -11.24 10.23
CA ALA A 160 0.19 -11.63 11.46
C ALA A 160 -0.12 -13.10 11.84
N ASP A 161 0.78 -13.70 12.62
CA ASP A 161 0.66 -15.10 13.05
C ASP A 161 -0.63 -15.41 13.84
N VAL A 162 -1.22 -14.38 14.45
CA VAL A 162 -2.50 -14.50 15.17
C VAL A 162 -3.64 -14.11 14.22
N PRO A 163 -4.60 -15.02 13.97
CA PRO A 163 -5.75 -14.70 13.12
C PRO A 163 -6.51 -13.47 13.62
N HIS A 164 -6.74 -12.51 12.73
CA HIS A 164 -7.52 -11.34 13.07
C HIS A 164 -9.01 -11.74 13.25
N PRO A 165 -9.65 -11.36 14.38
CA PRO A 165 -10.94 -11.92 14.79
C PRO A 165 -12.09 -11.71 13.80
N GLY A 166 -12.01 -10.68 12.95
CA GLY A 166 -13.09 -10.40 11.99
C GLY A 166 -12.80 -10.74 10.53
N GLY A 167 -11.71 -11.43 10.19
CA GLY A 167 -11.44 -11.90 8.82
C GLY A 167 -9.98 -11.79 8.40
N GLY A 168 -9.69 -12.08 7.13
CA GLY A 168 -8.34 -11.98 6.57
C GLY A 168 -8.01 -10.60 5.98
N SER A 169 -9.00 -9.71 5.83
CA SER A 169 -8.78 -8.33 5.39
C SER A 169 -9.82 -7.35 5.93
N LEU A 170 -9.53 -6.06 5.82
CA LEU A 170 -10.43 -4.97 6.21
C LEU A 170 -11.72 -5.00 5.39
N SER A 171 -11.67 -5.22 4.07
CA SER A 171 -12.89 -5.33 3.28
C SER A 171 -13.78 -6.48 3.75
N GLN A 172 -13.21 -7.66 4.03
CA GLN A 172 -13.98 -8.79 4.58
C GLN A 172 -14.56 -8.49 5.95
N LEU A 173 -13.79 -7.78 6.78
CA LEU A 173 -14.18 -7.31 8.10
C LEU A 173 -15.46 -6.46 7.99
N LEU A 174 -15.47 -5.50 7.06
CA LEU A 174 -16.58 -4.60 6.82
C LEU A 174 -17.77 -5.27 6.14
N GLU A 175 -17.59 -6.37 5.41
CA GLU A 175 -18.65 -7.11 4.71
C GLU A 175 -19.41 -8.09 5.61
N LYS A 176 -18.72 -8.82 6.51
CA LYS A 176 -19.32 -9.93 7.28
C LYS A 176 -20.50 -9.53 8.15
N THR A 177 -20.62 -8.26 8.51
CA THR A 177 -21.72 -7.69 9.30
C THR A 177 -22.94 -7.25 8.49
N LYS A 178 -23.03 -7.61 7.19
CA LYS A 178 -24.28 -7.47 6.42
C LYS A 178 -25.33 -8.55 6.74
N LYS A 179 -25.02 -9.53 7.59
CA LYS A 179 -25.90 -10.67 7.92
C LYS A 179 -26.63 -10.49 9.24
#